data_AF-A0A7S1YCP9-F1
#
_entry.id   AF-A0A7S1YCP9-F1
#
_cell.length_a   1.000
_cell.length_b   1.000
_cell.length_c   1.000
_cell.angle_alpha   90.00
_cell.angle_beta   90.00
_cell.angle_gamma   90.00
#
_symmetry.space_group_name_H-M   'P 1'
#
loop_
_entity.id
_entity.type
_entity.pdbx_description
1 polymer ?
#
loop_
_entity_poly.entity_id
_entity_poly.type
_entity_poly.pdbx_seq_one_letter_code
_entity_poly.pdbx_strand_id
1 'polypeptide(L)'
;ALTRFCSAGQDGCKDERPAIELVSLPRMGDFGRPGVSSWKVAEFSTDSIAAKDDDDHDDDDDDAGSLRWLESDASTQHCKQRAHPSTLWPPSSKCVDGLHLDRCFRLWPQDHDSGGFFVALIRKNRGVDDGG
;
A
#
# COMPACT_ATOMS: atom_id res chain seq x y z
N ALA A 1 -6.07 -12.50 -14.32
CA ALA A 1 -4.93 -11.57 -14.17
C ALA A 1 -3.65 -12.35 -14.43
N LEU A 2 -3.09 -12.26 -15.63
CA LEU A 2 -1.84 -12.94 -15.98
C LEU A 2 -0.70 -11.93 -15.84
N THR A 3 0.03 -11.98 -14.72
CA THR A 3 1.31 -11.27 -14.58
C THR A 3 2.40 -12.32 -14.69
N ARG A 4 2.98 -12.48 -15.89
CA ARG A 4 4.21 -13.26 -16.05
C ARG A 4 5.38 -12.39 -15.61
N PHE A 5 5.92 -12.68 -14.43
CA PHE A 5 7.30 -12.36 -14.11
C PHE A 5 8.14 -13.54 -14.60
N CYS A 6 8.82 -13.39 -15.73
CA CYS A 6 9.71 -14.43 -16.24
C CYS A 6 10.94 -14.57 -15.33
N SER A 7 11.18 -15.81 -14.92
CA SER A 7 12.32 -16.28 -14.15
C SER A 7 13.63 -16.01 -14.88
N ALA A 8 14.62 -15.45 -14.19
CA ALA A 8 16.00 -15.42 -14.64
C ALA A 8 16.52 -16.87 -14.77
N GLY A 9 17.06 -17.24 -15.93
CA GLY A 9 17.60 -18.58 -16.15
C GLY A 9 17.92 -18.92 -17.61
N GLN A 10 19.06 -18.37 -18.06
CA GLN A 10 19.98 -18.86 -19.10
C GLN A 10 19.56 -18.94 -20.59
N ASP A 11 20.54 -18.52 -21.40
CA ASP A 11 20.73 -18.71 -22.84
C ASP A 11 20.00 -17.77 -23.81
N GLY A 12 20.72 -16.71 -24.22
CA GLY A 12 20.53 -16.05 -25.51
C GLY A 12 19.21 -15.31 -25.72
N CYS A 13 18.70 -14.62 -24.72
CA CYS A 13 17.43 -13.89 -24.85
C CYS A 13 17.66 -12.41 -25.18
N LYS A 14 17.01 -11.94 -26.25
CA LYS A 14 16.94 -10.52 -26.64
C LYS A 14 16.51 -9.68 -25.43
N ASP A 15 16.96 -8.43 -25.34
CA ASP A 15 16.51 -7.43 -24.36
C ASP A 15 14.97 -7.26 -24.43
N GLU A 16 14.21 -8.17 -23.82
CA GLU A 16 12.76 -8.07 -23.70
C GLU A 16 12.46 -7.05 -22.62
N ARG A 17 12.40 -5.79 -23.05
CA ARG A 17 11.92 -4.69 -22.21
C ARG A 17 10.48 -4.99 -21.80
N PRO A 18 10.10 -4.72 -20.54
CA PRO A 18 8.74 -4.96 -20.09
C PRO A 18 7.75 -4.11 -20.92
N ALA A 19 6.54 -4.62 -21.15
CA ALA A 19 5.51 -3.93 -21.95
C ALA A 19 5.17 -2.53 -21.40
N ILE A 20 5.21 -2.41 -20.08
CA ILE A 20 5.06 -1.15 -19.35
C ILE A 20 6.11 -1.06 -18.26
N GLU A 21 6.53 0.16 -17.93
CA GLU A 21 7.43 0.41 -16.81
C GLU A 21 7.06 1.69 -16.07
N LEU A 22 7.33 1.70 -14.76
CA LEU A 22 7.21 2.90 -13.95
C LEU A 22 8.41 3.82 -14.17
N VAL A 23 8.13 5.08 -14.48
CA VAL A 23 9.12 6.13 -14.68
C VAL A 23 9.04 7.09 -13.51
N SER A 24 10.19 7.56 -13.04
CA SER A 24 10.25 8.59 -12.01
C SER A 24 9.55 9.85 -12.49
N LEU A 25 8.63 10.37 -11.68
CA LEU A 25 8.05 11.68 -11.95
C LEU A 25 9.14 12.77 -11.83
N PRO A 26 9.05 13.85 -12.64
CA PRO A 26 9.92 15.00 -12.46
C PRO A 26 9.74 15.56 -11.06
N ARG A 27 10.84 15.98 -10.43
CA ARG A 27 10.85 16.48 -9.06
C ARG A 27 10.04 17.78 -8.99
N MET A 28 8.83 17.73 -8.45
CA MET A 28 7.91 18.87 -8.38
C MET A 28 8.13 19.73 -7.13
N GLY A 29 9.38 20.06 -6.80
CA GLY A 29 9.72 20.77 -5.57
C GLY A 29 9.31 19.98 -4.32
N ASP A 30 8.54 20.62 -3.43
CA ASP A 30 8.02 20.02 -2.20
C ASP A 30 6.67 19.29 -2.41
N PHE A 31 6.20 19.22 -3.66
CA PHE A 31 4.94 18.58 -3.99
C PHE A 31 5.06 17.06 -3.93
N GLY A 32 4.43 16.50 -2.91
CA GLY A 32 4.26 15.06 -2.73
C GLY A 32 5.46 14.33 -2.12
N ARG A 33 5.15 13.23 -1.46
CA ARG A 33 6.09 12.35 -0.77
C ARG A 33 6.43 11.17 -1.66
N PRO A 34 7.65 10.61 -1.60
CA PRO A 34 7.95 9.37 -2.31
C PRO A 34 7.03 8.23 -1.86
N GLY A 35 6.79 7.29 -2.77
CA GLY A 35 6.16 6.03 -2.44
C GLY A 35 6.97 5.25 -1.41
N VAL A 36 6.29 4.36 -0.69
CA VAL A 36 6.88 3.53 0.36
C VAL A 36 6.58 2.07 0.10
N SER A 37 7.53 1.21 0.42
CA SER A 37 7.41 -0.24 0.32
C SER A 37 7.22 -0.91 1.68
N SER A 38 7.22 -0.14 2.77
CA SER A 38 7.04 -0.62 4.13
C SER A 38 6.08 0.29 4.90
N TRP A 39 5.16 -0.33 5.62
CA TRP A 39 4.23 0.33 6.54
C TRP A 39 3.77 -0.65 7.61
N LYS A 40 3.23 -0.11 8.71
CA LYS A 40 2.62 -0.88 9.81
C LYS A 40 1.11 -0.84 9.67
N VAL A 41 0.46 -1.92 10.10
CA VAL A 41 -1.01 -2.02 10.14
C VAL A 41 -1.44 -1.94 11.61
N ALA A 42 -2.48 -1.15 11.89
CA ALA A 42 -3.11 -1.08 13.21
C ALA A 42 -4.61 -1.31 13.08
N GLU A 43 -5.20 -1.80 14.16
CA GLU A 43 -6.65 -1.85 14.32
C GLU A 43 -7.08 -1.07 15.56
N PHE A 44 -8.31 -0.56 15.53
CA PHE A 44 -8.94 0.00 16.71
C PHE A 44 -9.31 -1.13 17.67
N SER A 45 -8.86 -1.01 18.92
CA SER A 45 -9.32 -1.87 20.00
C SER A 45 -10.76 -1.51 20.34
N THR A 46 -11.62 -2.53 20.34
CA THR A 46 -13.01 -2.42 20.79
C THR A 46 -13.17 -2.63 22.29
N ASP A 47 -12.07 -2.89 23.01
CA ASP A 47 -12.10 -3.21 24.45
C ASP A 47 -12.56 -2.00 25.28
N SER A 48 -12.38 -0.78 24.75
CA SER A 48 -12.89 0.45 25.39
C SER A 48 -14.38 0.70 25.13
N ILE A 49 -14.96 0.11 24.07
CA ILE A 49 -16.35 0.34 23.65
C ILE A 49 -17.31 -0.64 24.34
N ALA A 50 -16.86 -1.87 24.63
CA ALA A 50 -17.68 -2.91 25.26
C ALA A 50 -17.89 -2.74 26.76
N ALA A 51 -17.29 -1.71 27.39
CA ALA A 51 -17.36 -1.47 28.83
C ALA A 51 -18.37 -0.36 29.23
N LYS A 52 -19.10 0.22 28.27
CA LYS A 52 -20.09 1.30 28.52
C LYS A 52 -21.51 0.75 28.40
N ASP A 53 -21.91 -0.11 29.35
CA ASP A 53 -23.31 -0.38 29.65
C ASP A 53 -23.73 0.54 30.82
N ASP A 54 -24.72 1.41 30.56
CA ASP A 54 -25.67 2.03 31.50
C ASP A 54 -25.20 2.98 32.64
N ASP A 55 -24.43 4.05 32.36
CA ASP A 55 -24.42 5.21 33.28
C ASP A 55 -24.33 6.55 32.52
N ASP A 56 -25.39 7.35 32.63
CA ASP A 56 -25.51 8.71 32.07
C ASP A 56 -24.54 9.67 32.79
N HIS A 57 -23.32 9.80 32.27
CA HIS A 57 -22.44 10.94 32.56
C HIS A 57 -22.02 11.61 31.25
N ASP A 58 -22.52 12.83 31.06
CA ASP A 58 -22.07 13.81 30.07
C ASP A 58 -20.66 14.32 30.44
N ASP A 59 -19.65 13.46 30.37
CA ASP A 59 -18.26 13.89 30.31
C ASP A 59 -17.79 13.75 28.85
N ASP A 60 -17.71 14.91 28.18
CA ASP A 60 -17.15 15.15 26.84
C ASP A 60 -15.62 14.83 26.78
N ASP A 61 -15.21 13.66 27.26
CA ASP A 61 -13.85 13.17 27.08
C ASP A 61 -13.80 12.31 25.82
N ASP A 62 -13.14 12.85 24.80
CA ASP A 62 -12.78 12.22 23.54
C ASP A 62 -12.20 10.81 23.76
N ASP A 63 -13.07 9.79 23.77
CA ASP A 63 -12.70 8.37 23.79
C ASP A 63 -12.15 7.98 22.41
N ALA A 64 -10.97 8.51 22.10
CA ALA A 64 -10.18 8.15 20.94
C ALA A 64 -9.74 6.70 21.13
N GLY A 65 -10.53 5.77 20.60
CA GLY A 65 -10.29 4.33 20.72
C GLY A 65 -8.82 3.95 20.54
N SER A 66 -8.32 3.09 21.44
CA SER A 66 -6.91 2.69 21.47
C SER A 66 -6.51 1.91 20.22
N LEU A 67 -5.32 2.16 19.67
CA LEU A 67 -4.81 1.45 18.50
C LEU A 67 -3.90 0.28 18.90
N ARG A 68 -4.15 -0.90 18.35
CA ARG A 68 -3.28 -2.07 18.46
C ARG A 68 -2.53 -2.31 17.16
N TRP A 69 -1.20 -2.28 17.20
CA TRP A 69 -0.36 -2.61 16.05
C TRP A 69 -0.35 -4.12 15.77
N LEU A 70 -0.53 -4.49 14.51
CA LEU A 70 -0.49 -5.87 14.04
C LEU A 70 0.89 -6.17 13.45
N GLU A 71 1.51 -7.28 13.88
CA GLU A 71 2.85 -7.67 13.41
C GLU A 71 2.81 -8.40 12.07
N SER A 72 1.75 -9.17 11.79
CA SER A 72 1.68 -10.02 10.61
C SER A 72 0.24 -10.39 10.23
N ASP A 73 0.05 -10.76 8.97
CA ASP A 73 -1.22 -11.27 8.40
C ASP A 73 -1.65 -12.60 9.03
N ALA A 74 -0.70 -13.40 9.52
CA ALA A 74 -0.94 -14.69 10.16
C ALA A 74 -1.53 -14.60 11.59
N SER A 75 -1.42 -13.45 12.25
CA SER A 75 -1.82 -13.29 13.66
C SER A 75 -3.33 -13.09 13.89
N THR A 76 -4.14 -13.03 12.84
CA THR A 76 -5.59 -12.75 12.95
C THR A 76 -6.44 -14.00 13.20
N GLN A 77 -5.84 -15.11 13.63
CA GLN A 77 -6.54 -16.39 13.76
C GLN A 77 -7.27 -16.59 15.10
N HIS A 78 -7.19 -15.63 16.03
CA HIS A 78 -7.66 -15.85 17.40
C HIS A 78 -9.01 -15.22 17.78
N CYS A 79 -9.63 -14.44 16.89
CA CYS A 79 -10.94 -13.87 17.17
C CYS A 79 -11.88 -14.09 15.99
N LYS A 80 -13.15 -14.40 16.28
CA LYS A 80 -14.24 -14.62 15.31
C LYS A 80 -14.64 -13.33 14.54
N GLN A 81 -13.77 -12.33 14.51
CA GLN A 81 -13.92 -11.07 13.80
C GLN A 81 -13.18 -11.15 12.46
N ARG A 82 -13.79 -10.57 11.43
CA ARG A 82 -13.38 -10.57 10.01
C ARG A 82 -11.85 -10.65 9.85
N ALA A 83 -11.37 -11.73 9.24
CA ALA A 83 -9.96 -11.86 8.88
C ALA A 83 -9.54 -10.66 8.02
N HIS A 84 -8.44 -10.00 8.41
CA HIS A 84 -7.87 -8.91 7.64
C HIS A 84 -7.28 -9.45 6.34
N PRO A 85 -7.53 -8.81 5.18
CA PRO A 85 -6.93 -9.27 3.93
C PRO A 85 -5.42 -9.04 3.94
N SER A 86 -4.65 -10.03 3.46
CA SER A 86 -3.18 -9.98 3.41
C SER A 86 -2.64 -8.79 2.62
N THR A 87 -3.45 -8.20 1.74
CA THR A 87 -3.13 -6.98 0.97
C THR A 87 -3.01 -5.72 1.82
N LEU A 88 -3.38 -5.75 3.10
CA LEU A 88 -3.13 -4.65 4.04
C LEU A 88 -1.66 -4.55 4.44
N TRP A 89 -0.91 -5.65 4.37
CA TRP A 89 0.51 -5.66 4.71
C TRP A 89 1.37 -5.26 3.50
N PRO A 90 2.56 -4.69 3.75
CA PRO A 90 3.49 -4.36 2.68
C PRO A 90 3.87 -5.61 1.86
N PRO A 91 4.16 -5.42 0.56
CA PRO A 91 4.60 -6.51 -0.29
C PRO A 91 5.89 -7.14 0.25
N SER A 92 6.05 -8.44 0.03
CA SER A 92 7.28 -9.16 0.43
C SER A 92 8.52 -8.52 -0.19
N SER A 93 9.66 -8.58 0.49
CA SER A 93 10.93 -8.01 0.03
C SER A 93 11.32 -8.44 -1.39
N LYS A 94 10.99 -9.69 -1.78
CA LYS A 94 11.24 -10.21 -3.14
C LYS A 94 10.45 -9.48 -4.23
N CYS A 95 9.29 -8.93 -3.90
CA CYS A 95 8.43 -8.19 -4.83
C CYS A 95 8.73 -6.69 -4.84
N VAL A 96 9.27 -6.14 -3.74
CA VAL A 96 9.50 -4.70 -3.58
C VAL A 96 10.37 -4.13 -4.71
N ASP A 97 11.49 -4.80 -5.00
CA ASP A 97 12.47 -4.30 -5.98
C ASP A 97 11.89 -4.27 -7.42
N GLY A 98 10.97 -5.17 -7.73
CA GLY A 98 10.30 -5.22 -9.04
C GLY A 98 9.15 -4.23 -9.20
N LEU A 99 8.63 -3.67 -8.09
CA LEU A 99 7.50 -2.73 -8.11
C LEU A 99 7.93 -1.27 -8.26
N HIS A 100 9.19 -0.92 -7.97
CA HIS A 100 9.73 0.43 -8.12
C HIS A 100 8.86 1.54 -7.49
N LEU A 101 8.31 1.28 -6.30
CA LEU A 101 7.39 2.21 -5.61
C LEU A 101 8.08 3.54 -5.24
N ASP A 102 9.41 3.57 -5.17
CA ASP A 102 10.22 4.77 -4.98
C ASP A 102 10.05 5.81 -6.11
N ARG A 103 9.59 5.36 -7.30
CA ARG A 103 9.32 6.23 -8.46
C ARG A 103 7.94 6.89 -8.41
N CYS A 104 7.06 6.42 -7.54
CA CYS A 104 5.71 6.92 -7.36
C CYS A 104 5.65 8.05 -6.32
N PHE A 105 4.58 8.84 -6.37
CA PHE A 105 4.33 9.93 -5.43
C PHE A 105 3.06 9.68 -4.63
N ARG A 106 3.07 10.10 -3.38
CA ARG A 106 1.93 10.11 -2.46
C ARG A 106 1.61 11.54 -2.09
N LEU A 107 0.36 11.93 -2.26
CA LEU A 107 -0.16 13.21 -1.78
C LEU A 107 -0.96 12.94 -0.52
N TRP A 108 -0.55 13.55 0.58
CA TRP A 108 -1.25 13.46 1.85
C TRP A 108 -2.25 14.60 1.98
N PRO A 109 -3.46 14.36 2.50
CA PRO A 109 -4.48 15.40 2.59
C PRO A 109 -4.00 16.68 3.29
N GLN A 110 -3.22 16.51 4.35
CA GLN A 110 -2.69 17.59 5.19
C GLN A 110 -1.56 18.42 4.55
N ASP A 111 -0.90 17.94 3.50
CA ASP A 111 0.24 18.66 2.93
C ASP A 111 -0.21 19.84 2.04
N HIS A 112 -1.37 19.72 1.38
CA HIS A 112 -1.83 20.70 0.38
C HIS A 112 -3.36 20.96 0.40
N ASP A 113 -4.06 20.66 1.50
CA ASP A 113 -5.53 20.74 1.58
C ASP A 113 -6.21 20.00 0.41
N SER A 114 -5.66 18.82 0.10
CA SER A 114 -6.08 18.00 -1.03
C SER A 114 -6.70 16.69 -0.55
N GLY A 115 -7.21 15.87 -1.47
CA GLY A 115 -7.45 14.45 -1.19
C GLY A 115 -6.15 13.67 -0.99
N GLY A 116 -6.29 12.41 -0.57
CA GLY A 116 -5.20 11.44 -0.57
C GLY A 116 -5.05 10.81 -1.95
N PHE A 117 -3.88 10.96 -2.59
CA PHE A 117 -3.63 10.43 -3.93
C PHE A 117 -2.36 9.59 -4.02
N PHE A 118 -2.39 8.61 -4.92
CA PHE A 118 -1.23 7.86 -5.37
C PHE A 118 -1.01 8.14 -6.86
N VAL A 119 0.18 8.62 -7.20
CA VAL A 119 0.53 9.06 -8.54
C VAL A 119 1.66 8.18 -9.08
N ALA A 120 1.44 7.60 -10.25
CA ALA A 120 2.41 6.75 -10.95
C ALA A 120 2.48 7.18 -12.42
N LEU A 121 3.69 7.36 -12.93
CA LEU A 121 3.94 7.64 -14.35
C LEU A 121 4.36 6.34 -15.03
N ILE A 122 3.57 5.87 -16.00
CA ILE A 122 3.80 4.59 -16.68
C ILE A 122 4.19 4.86 -18.13
N ARG A 123 5.35 4.35 -18.55
CA ARG A 123 5.76 4.32 -19.97
C ARG A 123 5.33 3.00 -20.59
N LYS A 124 4.59 3.08 -21.70
CA LYS A 124 4.33 1.95 -22.60
C LYS A 124 5.52 1.79 -23.54
N ASN A 125 6.11 0.60 -23.59
CA ASN A 125 7.21 0.29 -24.50
C ASN A 125 6.66 -0.22 -25.84
N ARG A 126 7.19 0.32 -26.95
CA ARG A 126 6.86 -0.17 -28.31
C ARG A 126 7.59 -1.50 -28.54
N GLY A 127 6.83 -2.57 -28.75
CA GLY A 127 7.32 -3.94 -28.87
C GLY A 127 6.27 -5.00 -28.49
N VAL A 128 5.19 -4.59 -27.81
CA VAL A 128 3.94 -5.36 -27.76
C VAL A 128 3.05 -4.78 -28.85
N ASP A 129 3.17 -5.33 -30.06
CA ASP A 129 2.37 -4.91 -31.21
C ASP A 129 0.88 -5.13 -30.89
N ASP A 130 0.14 -4.04 -30.77
CA ASP A 130 -1.32 -4.03 -30.84
C ASP A 130 -1.68 -4.38 -32.30
N GLY A 131 -1.81 -5.66 -32.61
CA GLY A 131 -2.38 -6.11 -33.88
C GLY A 131 -3.80 -5.59 -34.03
N GLY A 132 -3.99 -4.64 -34.95
CA GLY A 132 -5.29 -4.28 -35.52
C GLY A 132 -5.74 -5.29 -36.57
#